data_AF-A0A939Z5Y8-F1
#
_entry.id   AF-A0A939Z5Y8-F1
#
_cell.length_a   1.000
_cell.length_b   1.000
_cell.length_c   1.000
_cell.angle_alpha   90.00
_cell.angle_beta   90.00
_cell.angle_gamma   90.00
#
_symmetry.space_group_name_H-M   'P 1'
#
loop_
_entity.id
_entity.type
_entity.pdbx_description
1 polymer ?
#
loop_
_entity_poly.entity_id
_entity_poly.type
_entity_poly.pdbx_seq_one_letter_code
_entity_poly.pdbx_strand_id
1 'polypeptide(L)'
;MFHYDYTTQYTCSRVISVDLDGDTVHNISFLGGCNGNLKAISKLLEGKTVDEIEDSLTGITCGNRPTSCGDQLAKAVRAAYNASQDPDYVPDED
;
A
#
# COMPACT_ATOMS: atom_id res chain seq x y z
N MET A 1 -16.43 -5.30 1.29
CA MET A 1 -14.98 -5.08 1.22
C MET A 1 -14.55 -5.07 -0.23
N PHE A 2 -13.75 -4.07 -0.62
CA PHE A 2 -13.16 -3.92 -1.95
C PHE A 2 -11.72 -4.43 -1.91
N HIS A 3 -11.35 -5.38 -2.77
CA HIS A 3 -10.01 -5.94 -2.82
C HIS A 3 -9.19 -5.26 -3.92
N TYR A 4 -7.93 -4.95 -3.64
CA TYR A 4 -7.06 -4.26 -4.58
C TYR A 4 -5.63 -4.80 -4.54
N ASP A 5 -5.12 -5.17 -5.72
CA ASP A 5 -3.72 -5.58 -5.93
C ASP A 5 -2.96 -4.45 -6.62
N TYR A 6 -1.97 -3.91 -5.92
CA TYR A 6 -1.11 -2.83 -6.41
C TYR A 6 0.27 -3.37 -6.80
N THR A 7 0.69 -3.14 -8.04
CA THR A 7 2.04 -3.49 -8.50
C THR A 7 3.02 -2.39 -8.10
N THR A 8 4.00 -2.73 -7.27
CA THR A 8 4.95 -1.76 -6.72
C THR A 8 6.09 -1.44 -7.67
N GLN A 9 6.59 -0.21 -7.62
CA GLN A 9 7.73 0.24 -8.42
C GLN A 9 9.00 0.44 -7.58
N TYR A 10 10.16 0.12 -8.17
CA TYR A 10 11.49 0.32 -7.58
C TYR A 10 11.73 -0.30 -6.18
N THR A 11 10.94 -1.29 -5.76
CA THR A 11 11.05 -1.95 -4.44
C THR A 11 11.46 -3.42 -4.52
N CYS A 12 11.67 -4.05 -3.37
CA CYS A 12 11.90 -5.50 -3.27
C CYS A 12 10.58 -6.29 -3.23
N SER A 13 9.52 -5.71 -2.67
CA SER A 13 8.16 -6.20 -2.90
C SER A 13 7.79 -5.96 -4.37
N ARG A 14 6.87 -6.77 -4.88
CA ARG A 14 6.37 -6.74 -6.26
C ARG A 14 4.88 -6.42 -6.33
N VAL A 15 4.11 -6.90 -5.35
CA VAL A 15 2.66 -6.69 -5.25
C VAL A 15 2.31 -6.43 -3.79
N ILE A 16 1.41 -5.47 -3.57
CA ILE A 16 0.76 -5.19 -2.29
C ILE A 16 -0.73 -5.46 -2.49
N SER A 17 -1.31 -6.32 -1.66
CA SER A 17 -2.74 -6.59 -1.66
C SER A 17 -3.37 -5.99 -0.41
N VAL A 18 -4.49 -5.30 -0.57
CA VAL A 18 -5.25 -4.70 0.54
C VAL A 18 -6.75 -4.91 0.34
N ASP A 19 -7.49 -4.98 1.45
CA ASP A 19 -8.94 -4.93 1.46
C ASP A 19 -9.41 -3.62 2.09
N LEU A 20 -10.41 -2.96 1.49
CA LEU A 20 -11.03 -1.75 2.02
C LEU A 20 -12.45 -2.04 2.53
N ASP A 21 -12.75 -1.55 3.73
CA ASP A 21 -14.11 -1.35 4.24
C ASP A 21 -14.36 0.15 4.39
N GLY A 22 -14.96 0.77 3.37
CA GLY A 22 -14.98 2.22 3.24
C GLY A 22 -13.57 2.78 3.05
N ASP A 23 -13.12 3.62 3.98
CA ASP A 23 -11.77 4.18 4.03
C ASP A 23 -10.83 3.40 4.97
N THR A 24 -11.31 2.34 5.61
CA THR A 24 -10.53 1.53 6.57
C THR A 24 -9.85 0.36 5.86
N VAL A 25 -8.55 0.20 6.12
CA VAL A 25 -7.67 -0.77 5.46
C VAL A 25 -7.50 -2.05 6.29
N HIS A 26 -7.64 -3.18 5.62
CA HIS A 26 -7.54 -4.52 6.18
C HIS A 26 -6.68 -5.45 5.31
N ASN A 27 -6.25 -6.57 5.89
CA ASN A 27 -5.62 -7.69 5.17
C ASN A 27 -4.41 -7.29 4.31
N ILE A 28 -3.61 -6.33 4.78
CA ILE A 28 -2.41 -5.86 4.07
C ILE A 28 -1.43 -7.02 3.90
N SER A 29 -1.09 -7.37 2.66
CA SER A 29 -0.11 -8.41 2.36
C SER A 29 0.84 -8.01 1.24
N PHE A 30 2.02 -8.63 1.22
CA PHE A 30 3.08 -8.31 0.29
C PHE A 30 3.59 -9.57 -0.40
N LEU A 31 3.75 -9.52 -1.73
CA LEU A 31 4.49 -10.50 -2.49
C LEU A 31 5.95 -10.05 -2.64
N GLY A 32 6.87 -10.75 -1.98
CA GLY A 32 8.30 -10.43 -1.98
C GLY A 32 8.69 -9.34 -0.97
N GLY A 33 10.00 -9.08 -0.86
CA GLY A 33 10.56 -8.17 0.14
C GLY A 33 10.92 -8.83 1.48
N CYS A 34 11.20 -8.02 2.50
CA CYS A 34 11.61 -8.51 3.82
C CYS A 34 10.42 -9.15 4.55
N ASN A 35 10.36 -10.48 4.59
CA ASN A 35 9.19 -11.22 5.09
C ASN A 35 8.77 -10.82 6.52
N GLY A 36 9.72 -10.71 7.45
CA GLY A 36 9.43 -10.38 8.85
C GLY A 36 8.95 -8.95 9.03
N ASN A 37 9.67 -7.99 8.45
CA ASN A 37 9.35 -6.57 8.62
C ASN A 37 8.02 -6.20 7.94
N LEU A 38 7.75 -6.74 6.74
CA LEU A 38 6.50 -6.43 6.03
C LEU A 38 5.27 -7.02 6.74
N LYS A 39 5.39 -8.22 7.33
CA LYS A 39 4.33 -8.77 8.20
C LYS A 39 4.09 -7.91 9.45
N ALA A 40 5.16 -7.39 10.05
CA ALA A 40 5.05 -6.51 11.21
C ALA A 40 4.33 -5.20 10.84
N ILE A 41 4.71 -4.57 9.72
CA ILE A 41 4.05 -3.37 9.18
C ILE A 41 2.57 -3.63 8.92
N SER A 42 2.22 -4.72 8.22
CA SER A 42 0.82 -5.10 7.98
C SER A 42 0.03 -5.18 9.29
N LYS A 43 0.62 -5.77 10.34
CA LYS A 43 -0.06 -5.91 11.63
C LYS A 43 -0.22 -4.59 12.39
N LEU A 44 0.75 -3.69 12.27
CA LEU A 44 0.71 -2.37 12.91
C LEU A 44 -0.33 -1.43 12.29
N LEU A 45 -0.64 -1.63 11.01
CA LEU A 45 -1.52 -0.76 10.23
C LEU A 45 -2.92 -1.34 10.02
N GLU A 46 -3.18 -2.55 10.49
CA GLU A 46 -4.48 -3.20 10.41
C GLU A 46 -5.59 -2.35 11.06
N GLY A 47 -6.65 -2.06 10.30
CA GLY A 47 -7.81 -1.28 10.76
C GLY A 47 -7.58 0.23 10.84
N LYS A 48 -6.49 0.74 10.27
CA LYS A 48 -6.27 2.18 10.09
C LYS A 48 -6.96 2.70 8.84
N THR A 49 -7.25 4.00 8.81
CA THR A 49 -7.76 4.63 7.59
C THR A 49 -6.67 4.80 6.53
N VAL A 50 -7.09 4.98 5.28
CA VAL A 50 -6.21 5.31 4.15
C VAL A 50 -5.31 6.51 4.48
N ASP A 51 -5.90 7.58 4.99
CA ASP A 51 -5.18 8.83 5.34
C ASP A 51 -4.14 8.59 6.43
N GLU A 52 -4.49 7.84 7.50
CA GLU A 52 -3.54 7.53 8.58
C GLU A 52 -2.32 6.74 8.08
N ILE A 53 -2.53 5.80 7.16
CA ILE A 53 -1.44 4.99 6.58
C ILE A 53 -0.59 5.83 5.64
N GLU A 54 -1.21 6.60 4.76
CA GLU A 54 -0.53 7.46 3.80
C GLU A 54 0.36 8.49 4.51
N ASP A 55 -0.20 9.21 5.49
CA ASP A 55 0.53 10.21 6.27
C ASP A 55 1.72 9.59 7.03
N SER A 56 1.58 8.35 7.49
CA SER A 56 2.61 7.67 8.28
C SER A 56 3.80 7.20 7.44
N LEU A 57 3.60 6.89 6.15
CA LEU A 57 4.57 6.15 5.33
C LEU A 57 5.09 6.89 4.10
N THR A 58 4.40 7.95 3.67
CA THR A 58 4.79 8.73 2.48
C THR A 58 6.21 9.27 2.61
N GLY A 59 7.00 9.12 1.54
CA GLY A 59 8.35 9.64 1.42
C GLY A 59 9.43 8.80 2.10
N ILE A 60 9.09 7.68 2.75
CA ILE A 60 10.11 6.79 3.32
C ILE A 60 10.89 6.11 2.19
N THR A 61 12.21 6.31 2.15
CA THR A 61 13.10 5.73 1.12
C THR A 61 13.84 4.49 1.62
N CYS A 62 14.34 3.66 0.69
CA CYS A 62 15.14 2.47 1.00
C CYS A 62 16.53 2.56 0.36
N GLY A 63 17.53 2.99 1.15
CA GLY A 63 18.89 3.22 0.65
C GLY A 63 18.90 4.31 -0.43
N ASN A 64 19.47 4.01 -1.60
CA ASN A 64 19.55 4.94 -2.73
C ASN A 64 18.29 4.94 -3.63
N ARG A 65 17.25 4.18 -3.28
CA ARG A 65 16.01 4.11 -4.07
C ARG A 65 15.13 5.33 -3.75
N PRO A 66 14.39 5.87 -4.74
CA PRO A 66 13.53 7.04 -4.53
C PRO A 66 12.27 6.73 -3.71
N THR A 67 12.06 5.48 -3.30
CA THR A 67 10.88 4.98 -2.59
C THR A 67 11.26 3.78 -1.71
N SER A 68 10.31 3.23 -0.96
CA SER A 68 10.44 2.01 -0.16
C SER A 68 9.16 1.20 -0.22
N CYS A 69 9.15 -0.03 0.32
CA CYS A 69 7.92 -0.81 0.43
C CYS A 69 6.85 -0.11 1.29
N GLY A 70 7.25 0.73 2.26
CA GLY A 70 6.31 1.51 3.07
C GLY A 70 5.71 2.66 2.28
N ASP A 71 6.54 3.41 1.56
CA ASP A 71 6.07 4.48 0.66
C ASP A 71 5.18 3.93 -0.47
N GLN A 72 5.51 2.77 -1.04
CA GLN A 72 4.63 2.09 -2.00
C GLN A 72 3.32 1.60 -1.36
N LEU A 73 3.30 1.27 -0.06
CA LEU A 73 2.04 0.95 0.64
C LEU A 73 1.15 2.19 0.78
N ALA A 74 1.72 3.36 1.08
CA ALA A 74 0.97 4.62 1.09
C ALA A 74 0.26 4.87 -0.26
N LYS A 75 1.01 4.72 -1.36
CA LYS A 75 0.47 4.82 -2.73
C LYS A 75 -0.60 3.76 -3.00
N ALA A 76 -0.36 2.52 -2.56
CA ALA A 76 -1.29 1.41 -2.77
C ALA A 76 -2.64 1.63 -2.10
N VAL A 77 -2.68 2.10 -0.83
CA VAL A 77 -3.95 2.34 -0.13
C VAL A 77 -4.72 3.50 -0.74
N ARG A 78 -4.03 4.56 -1.18
CA ARG A 78 -4.66 5.69 -1.89
C ARG A 78 -5.22 5.26 -3.23
N ALA A 79 -4.46 4.48 -4.02
CA ALA A 79 -4.92 3.95 -5.30
C ALA A 79 -6.13 3.01 -5.12
N ALA A 80 -6.10 2.14 -4.10
CA ALA A 80 -7.22 1.27 -3.77
C ALA A 80 -8.47 2.08 -3.42
N TYR A 81 -8.31 3.15 -2.64
CA TYR A 81 -9.43 4.03 -2.29
C TYR A 81 -10.03 4.70 -3.52
N ASN A 82 -9.20 5.31 -4.37
CA ASN A 82 -9.66 5.95 -5.60
C ASN A 82 -10.39 4.94 -6.52
N ALA A 83 -9.82 3.75 -6.73
CA ALA A 83 -10.44 2.68 -7.52
C ALA A 83 -11.75 2.15 -6.92
N SER A 84 -11.90 2.21 -5.59
CA SER A 84 -13.16 1.82 -4.93
C SER A 84 -14.28 2.83 -5.17
N GLN A 85 -13.94 4.09 -5.44
CA GLN A 85 -14.91 5.17 -5.69
C GLN A 85 -15.21 5.32 -7.18
N ASP A 86 -14.24 5.01 -8.04
CA ASP A 86 -14.35 5.10 -9.50
C ASP A 86 -13.82 3.81 -10.16
N PRO A 87 -14.69 2.96 -10.73
CA PRO A 87 -14.27 1.72 -11.37
C PRO A 87 -13.46 1.93 -12.66
N ASP A 88 -13.51 3.13 -13.25
CA ASP A 88 -12.73 3.50 -14.44
C ASP A 88 -11.39 4.18 -14.06
N TYR A 89 -11.07 4.26 -12.77
CA TYR A 89 -9.81 4.83 -12.29
C TYR A 89 -8.60 4.08 -12.82
N VAL A 90 -7.68 4.82 -13.44
CA VAL A 90 -6.37 4.36 -13.83
C VAL A 90 -5.35 5.08 -12.95
N PRO A 91 -4.55 4.37 -12.12
CA PRO A 91 -3.49 5.01 -11.36
C PRO A 91 -2.45 5.62 -12.30
N ASP A 92 -1.93 6.79 -11.95
CA ASP A 92 -0.79 7.37 -12.66
C ASP A 92 0.42 6.42 -12.58
N GLU A 93 0.96 6.03 -13.73
CA GLU A 93 2.23 5.30 -13.82
C GLU A 93 3.39 6.31 -13.78
N ASP A 94 3.94 6.55 -12.59
CA ASP A 94 5.24 7.24 -12.41
C ASP A 94 6.42 6.40 -12.92
#